data_AF-A0A9X7M3P4-F1
#
_entry.id   AF-A0A9X7M3P4-F1
#
_cell.length_a   1.000
_cell.length_b   1.000
_cell.length_c   1.000
_cell.angle_alpha   90.00
_cell.angle_beta   90.00
_cell.angle_gamma   90.00
#
_symmetry.space_group_name_H-M   'P 1'
#
loop_
_entity.id
_entity.type
_entity.pdbx_description
1 polymer ?
#
loop_
_entity_poly.entity_id
_entity_poly.type
_entity_poly.pdbx_seq_one_letter_code
_entity_poly.pdbx_strand_id
1 'polypeptide(L)'
;MDSASKIILSNGKEYIVPTQLGMLIGKTFVNGEGELLNTLILVPHIDVETGNEMQVALNPQYIVAIEESSIRIQPHIPSVFRIEKMNKDIE
;
A
#
# COMPACT_ATOMS: atom_id res chain seq x y z
N MET A 1 12.10 10.91 4.04
CA MET A 1 10.83 10.54 3.38
C MET A 1 10.56 9.13 3.80
N ASP A 2 9.50 8.91 4.57
CA ASP A 2 9.10 7.56 4.94
C ASP A 2 8.54 6.90 3.68
N SER A 3 9.25 5.88 3.20
CA SER A 3 8.90 5.15 1.98
C SER A 3 7.79 4.17 2.33
N ALA A 4 6.63 4.36 1.71
CA ALA A 4 5.52 3.43 1.79
C ALA A 4 5.46 2.59 0.50
N SER A 5 4.72 1.50 0.55
CA SER A 5 4.38 0.71 -0.62
C SER A 5 2.88 0.66 -0.79
N LYS A 6 2.41 0.73 -2.03
CA LYS A 6 1.03 0.46 -2.39
C LYS A 6 0.94 -1.00 -2.86
N ILE A 7 0.02 -1.75 -2.27
CA ILE A 7 -0.32 -3.12 -2.67
C ILE A 7 -1.67 -3.08 -3.36
N ILE A 8 -1.77 -3.69 -4.54
CA ILE A 8 -3.00 -3.80 -5.32
C ILE A 8 -3.39 -5.27 -5.40
N LEU A 9 -4.62 -5.57 -4.96
CA LEU A 9 -5.18 -6.91 -5.05
C LEU A 9 -5.95 -7.10 -6.36
N SER A 10 -6.17 -8.36 -6.76
CA SER A 10 -6.90 -8.74 -7.97
C SER A 10 -8.35 -8.24 -8.03
N ASN A 11 -8.95 -7.92 -6.87
CA ASN A 11 -10.27 -7.30 -6.77
C ASN A 11 -10.24 -5.76 -6.89
N GLY A 12 -9.08 -5.17 -7.19
CA GLY A 12 -8.88 -3.73 -7.31
C GLY A 12 -8.74 -2.99 -5.98
N LYS A 13 -8.77 -3.66 -4.83
CA LYS A 13 -8.52 -3.00 -3.54
C LYS A 13 -7.05 -2.62 -3.40
N GLU A 14 -6.84 -1.39 -2.94
CA GLU A 14 -5.51 -0.83 -2.70
C GLU A 14 -5.24 -0.74 -1.19
N TYR A 15 -4.02 -1.08 -0.80
CA TYR A 15 -3.54 -0.97 0.56
C TYR A 15 -2.23 -0.22 0.59
N ILE A 16 -2.17 0.80 1.41
CA ILE A 16 -0.94 1.51 1.73
C ILE A 16 -0.26 0.84 2.91
N VAL A 17 0.99 0.45 2.77
CA VAL A 17 1.79 -0.18 3.82
C VAL A 17 3.02 0.69 4.09
N PRO A 18 3.29 1.11 5.34
CA PRO A 18 4.46 1.90 5.72
C PRO A 18 5.73 1.02 5.78
N THR A 19 6.02 0.32 4.70
CA THR A 19 7.16 -0.58 4.57
C THR A 19 7.70 -0.50 3.16
N GLN A 20 9.01 -0.55 3.03
CA GLN A 20 9.70 -0.51 1.75
C GLN A 20 9.39 -1.73 0.89
N LEU A 21 9.30 -1.51 -0.42
CA LEU A 21 8.98 -2.53 -1.43
C LEU A 21 9.86 -3.77 -1.30
N GLY A 22 11.17 -3.58 -1.20
CA GLY A 22 12.13 -4.69 -1.10
C GLY A 22 11.95 -5.53 0.16
N MET A 23 11.50 -4.93 1.26
CA MET A 23 11.22 -5.66 2.51
C MET A 23 9.92 -6.46 2.40
N LEU A 24 8.89 -5.89 1.76
CA LEU A 24 7.63 -6.60 1.52
C LEU A 24 7.82 -7.82 0.61
N ILE A 25 8.48 -7.62 -0.53
CA ILE A 25 8.70 -8.70 -1.50
C ILE A 25 9.68 -9.73 -0.93
N GLY A 26 10.79 -9.30 -0.32
CA GLY A 26 11.85 -10.22 0.08
C GLY A 26 11.69 -10.91 1.43
N LYS A 27 10.78 -10.43 2.30
CA LYS A 27 10.64 -10.96 3.67
C LYS A 27 9.22 -11.19 4.13
N THR A 28 8.26 -10.42 3.61
CA THR A 28 6.87 -10.48 4.11
C THR A 28 6.02 -11.41 3.27
N PHE A 29 6.09 -11.33 1.94
CA PHE A 29 5.18 -12.06 1.05
C PHE A 29 5.73 -13.34 0.46
N VAL A 30 7.03 -13.59 0.60
CA VAL A 30 7.69 -14.78 0.06
C VAL A 30 8.24 -15.69 1.15
N ASN A 31 8.31 -16.98 0.85
CA ASN A 31 9.00 -17.97 1.67
C ASN A 31 10.53 -17.89 1.48
N GLY A 32 11.28 -18.76 2.17
CA GLY A 32 12.74 -18.83 2.05
C GLY A 32 13.26 -19.21 0.65
N GLU A 33 12.39 -19.68 -0.24
CA GLU A 33 12.68 -20.05 -1.63
C GLU A 33 12.30 -18.95 -2.63
N GLY A 34 11.70 -17.85 -2.15
CA GLY A 34 11.26 -16.73 -2.99
C GLY A 34 9.87 -16.92 -3.61
N GLU A 35 9.13 -17.97 -3.24
CA GLU A 35 7.76 -18.19 -3.70
C GLU A 35 6.77 -17.41 -2.84
N LEU A 36 5.68 -16.92 -3.46
CA LEU A 36 4.62 -16.24 -2.73
C LEU A 36 3.94 -17.19 -1.73
N LEU A 37 3.80 -16.71 -0.50
CA LEU A 37 3.09 -17.42 0.56
C LEU A 37 1.61 -17.59 0.20
N ASN A 38 1.05 -18.76 0.53
CA ASN A 38 -0.35 -19.12 0.26
C ASN A 38 -1.29 -18.91 1.47
N THR A 39 -0.75 -18.41 2.58
CA THR A 39 -1.48 -18.11 3.81
C THR A 39 -1.80 -16.63 3.91
N LEU A 40 -2.73 -16.29 4.82
CA LEU A 40 -3.00 -14.90 5.17
C LEU A 40 -1.85 -14.34 6.00
N ILE A 41 -1.44 -13.12 5.66
CA ILE A 41 -0.35 -12.39 6.30
C ILE A 41 -0.89 -11.07 6.82
N LEU A 42 -0.57 -10.76 8.07
CA LEU A 42 -0.87 -9.46 8.65
C LEU A 42 0.20 -8.45 8.23
N VAL A 43 -0.25 -7.35 7.65
CA VAL A 43 0.62 -6.22 7.31
C VAL A 43 0.04 -4.92 7.87
N PRO A 44 0.90 -3.98 8.30
CA PRO A 44 0.43 -2.66 8.70
C PRO A 44 -0.17 -1.96 7.48
N HIS A 45 -1.27 -1.27 7.69
CA HIS A 45 -1.96 -0.49 6.67
C HIS A 45 -2.24 0.90 7.19
N ILE A 46 -1.91 1.93 6.41
CA ILE A 46 -2.34 3.29 6.72
C ILE A 46 -3.65 3.55 6.00
N ASP A 47 -4.69 3.84 6.77
CA ASP A 47 -5.92 4.42 6.27
C ASP A 47 -5.59 5.79 5.65
N VAL A 48 -5.68 5.90 4.33
CA VAL A 48 -5.30 7.14 3.64
C VAL A 48 -6.21 8.31 4.03
N GLU A 49 -7.44 8.06 4.44
CA GLU A 49 -8.41 9.10 4.82
C GLU A 49 -8.10 9.68 6.19
N THR A 50 -7.93 8.80 7.18
CA THR A 50 -7.75 9.18 8.58
C THR A 50 -6.29 9.31 9.00
N GLY A 51 -5.36 8.73 8.24
CA GLY A 51 -3.96 8.63 8.59
C GLY A 51 -3.66 7.60 9.69
N ASN A 52 -4.67 6.86 10.15
CA ASN A 52 -4.49 5.87 11.21
C ASN A 52 -3.84 4.60 10.67
N GLU A 53 -2.92 4.04 11.45
CA GLU A 53 -2.39 2.71 11.21
C GLU A 53 -3.34 1.64 11.76
N MET A 54 -3.61 0.64 10.94
CA MET A 54 -4.36 -0.56 11.28
C MET A 54 -3.65 -1.81 10.77
N GLN A 55 -4.09 -2.99 11.19
CA GLN A 55 -3.59 -4.26 10.67
C GLN A 55 -4.58 -4.84 9.67
N VAL A 56 -4.09 -5.29 8.53
CA VAL A 56 -4.91 -5.96 7.51
C VAL A 56 -4.34 -7.33 7.19
N ALA A 57 -5.22 -8.32 7.03
CA ALA A 57 -4.85 -9.65 6.59
C ALA A 57 -4.95 -9.72 5.05
N LEU A 58 -3.82 -9.93 4.38
CA LEU A 58 -3.74 -10.08 2.93
C LEU A 58 -3.32 -11.51 2.57
N ASN A 59 -3.86 -12.05 1.49
CA ASN A 59 -3.35 -13.27 0.89
C ASN A 59 -2.46 -12.88 -0.31
N PRO A 60 -1.14 -13.16 -0.27
CA PRO A 60 -0.20 -12.75 -1.31
C PRO A 60 -0.51 -13.27 -2.70
N GLN A 61 -1.20 -14.41 -2.82
CA GLN A 61 -1.59 -14.98 -4.12
C GLN A 61 -2.57 -14.11 -4.91
N TYR A 62 -3.25 -13.17 -4.25
CA TYR A 62 -4.14 -12.22 -4.91
C TYR A 62 -3.50 -10.86 -5.16
N ILE A 63 -2.22 -10.67 -4.80
CA ILE A 63 -1.50 -9.44 -5.12
C ILE A 63 -1.17 -9.44 -6.61
N VAL A 64 -1.61 -8.41 -7.32
CA VAL A 64 -1.33 -8.22 -8.75
C VAL A 64 -0.20 -7.24 -8.99
N ALA A 65 0.01 -6.29 -8.07
CA ALA A 65 1.09 -5.32 -8.14
C ALA A 65 1.47 -4.83 -6.74
N ILE A 66 2.76 -4.50 -6.59
CA ILE A 66 3.28 -3.74 -5.45
C ILE A 66 4.15 -2.62 -6.02
N GLU A 67 3.86 -1.39 -5.62
CA GLU A 67 4.51 -0.19 -6.12
C GLU A 67 5.11 0.59 -4.95
N GLU A 68 6.24 1.26 -5.17
CA GLU A 68 6.75 2.23 -4.21
C GLU A 68 5.86 3.47 -4.24
N SER A 69 5.50 4.00 -3.07
CA SER A 69 4.59 5.13 -2.93
C SER A 69 5.15 6.17 -1.97
N SER A 70 5.13 7.43 -2.41
CA SER A 70 5.33 8.58 -1.53
C SER A 70 3.98 9.11 -1.11
N ILE A 71 3.70 9.06 0.19
CA ILE A 71 2.37 9.39 0.72
C ILE A 71 2.51 10.65 1.55
N ARG A 72 1.80 11.69 1.13
CA ARG A 72 1.61 12.89 1.92
C ARG A 72 0.27 12.78 2.62
N ILE A 73 0.27 12.18 3.81
CA ILE A 73 -0.92 12.16 4.67
C ILE A 73 -1.15 13.58 5.16
N GLN A 74 -2.31 14.15 4.84
CA GLN A 74 -2.71 15.48 5.29
C GLN A 74 -3.84 15.33 6.32
N PRO A 75 -3.53 14.99 7.58
CA PRO A 75 -4.51 14.57 8.58
C PRO A 75 -5.57 15.63 8.92
N HIS A 76 -5.33 16.89 8.54
CA HIS A 76 -6.23 18.02 8.81
C HIS A 76 -7.08 18.46 7.61
N ILE A 77 -6.94 17.81 6.46
CA ILE A 77 -7.73 18.11 5.26
C ILE A 77 -8.79 17.02 5.09
N PRO A 78 -10.09 17.33 5.18
CA PRO A 78 -11.14 16.35 4.94
C PRO A 78 -11.07 15.77 3.51
N SER A 79 -11.46 14.51 3.35
CA SER A 79 -11.39 13.75 2.09
C SER A 79 -11.99 14.48 0.89
N VAL A 80 -13.10 15.19 1.09
CA VAL A 80 -13.79 16.00 0.06
C VAL A 80 -12.93 17.14 -0.50
N PHE A 81 -11.90 17.57 0.21
CA PHE A 81 -10.95 18.60 -0.22
C PHE A 81 -9.65 18.02 -0.78
N ARG A 82 -9.44 16.70 -0.74
CA ARG A 82 -8.22 16.02 -1.21
C ARG A 82 -8.29 15.60 -2.69
N ILE A 83 -9.28 16.06 -3.44
CA ILE A 83 -9.36 15.85 -4.88
C ILE A 83 -8.26 16.68 -5.55
N GLU A 84 -7.04 16.14 -5.62
CA GLU A 84 -6.11 16.56 -6.66
C GLU A 84 -6.69 16.05 -7.98
N LYS A 85 -7.47 16.89 -8.66
CA LYS A 85 -7.45 16.83 -10.11
C LYS A 85 -5.99 17.08 -10.47
N MET A 86 -5.27 16.03 -10.88
CA MET A 86 -4.13 16.22 -11.75
C MET A 86 -4.68 16.91 -12.99
N ASN A 87 -4.75 18.25 -12.97
CA ASN A 87 -4.67 18.99 -14.19
C ASN A 87 -3.32 18.57 -14.78
N LYS A 88 -3.38 17.69 -15.78
CA LYS A 88 -2.37 17.69 -16.83
C LYS A 88 -2.47 19.06 -17.48
N ASP A 89 -1.90 20.06 -16.83
CA ASP A 89 -1.48 21.26 -17.54
C ASP A 89 -0.31 20.80 -18.42
N ILE A 90 -0.70 20.47 -19.64
CA ILE A 90 0.18 20.39 -20.79
C ILE A 90 0.63 21.82 -21.05
N GLU A 91 1.89 22.13 -20.74
CA GLU A 91 2.69 23.13 -21.45
C GLU A 91 4.12 22.62 -21.62
#